data_AF-A0A4R6MGF6-F1
#
_entry.id   AF-A0A4R6MGF6-F1
#
_cell.length_a   1.000
_cell.length_b   1.000
_cell.length_c   1.000
_cell.angle_alpha   90.00
_cell.angle_beta   90.00
_cell.angle_gamma   90.00
#
_symmetry.space_group_name_H-M   'P 1'
#
loop_
_entity.id
_entity.type
_entity.pdbx_description
1 polymer ?
#
loop_
_entity_poly.entity_id
_entity_poly.type
_entity_poly.pdbx_seq_one_letter_code
_entity_poly.pdbx_strand_id
1 'polypeptide(L)'
;MMPSELQKNLDYVNAYRENRLKAAQNILENPSLFSELVSICFSPTDKNNHKACWILEFVSYEELLWLQPHLDFFCSNLKILNDESSLRPIAKVVQLLIKSHYKKDENCISLSENNLQDIIEVSFDWLINDIKVATKAYSIRTLYVLGNHYDWIHPELQMILNKDYGDHSAAYKAVAKEVLKKLK
;
A
#
# COMPACT_ATOMS: atom_id res chain seq x y z
N MET A 1 23.33 -10.17 15.49
CA MET A 1 23.40 -10.47 14.05
C MET A 1 24.09 -9.32 13.35
N MET A 2 24.98 -9.60 12.39
CA MET A 2 25.52 -8.54 11.52
C MET A 2 24.39 -8.02 10.63
N PRO A 3 24.27 -6.68 10.42
CA PRO A 3 23.32 -6.15 9.47
C PRO A 3 23.62 -6.71 8.08
N SER A 4 22.58 -7.17 7.38
CA SER A 4 22.68 -7.57 5.98
C SER A 4 23.20 -6.42 5.11
N GLU A 5 23.62 -6.74 3.89
CA GLU A 5 24.01 -5.73 2.91
C GLU A 5 22.88 -4.74 2.62
N LEU A 6 21.64 -5.24 2.54
CA LEU A 6 20.46 -4.42 2.37
C LEU A 6 20.27 -3.44 3.54
N GLN A 7 20.39 -3.89 4.79
CA GLN A 7 20.27 -3.01 5.96
C GLN A 7 21.28 -1.88 5.97
N LYS A 8 22.52 -2.16 5.57
CA LYS A 8 23.55 -1.12 5.43
C LYS A 8 23.18 -0.12 4.35
N ASN A 9 22.64 -0.59 3.21
CA ASN A 9 22.18 0.29 2.14
C ASN A 9 21.01 1.17 2.61
N LEU A 10 20.05 0.62 3.36
CA LEU A 10 18.92 1.36 3.91
C LEU A 10 19.34 2.45 4.91
N ASP A 11 20.44 2.26 5.65
CA ASP A 11 20.94 3.28 6.58
C ASP A 11 21.29 4.60 5.88
N TYR A 12 21.74 4.55 4.63
CA TYR A 12 22.06 5.73 3.81
C TYR A 12 20.87 6.30 3.03
N VAL A 13 19.69 5.65 3.12
CA VAL A 13 18.50 6.11 2.41
C VAL A 13 17.85 7.27 3.12
N ASN A 14 17.52 8.32 2.37
CA ASN A 14 16.86 9.52 2.87
C ASN A 14 15.58 9.85 2.07
N ALA A 15 14.84 10.86 2.51
CA ALA A 15 13.53 11.19 1.93
C ALA A 15 13.59 11.75 0.49
N TYR A 16 14.78 12.13 -0.01
CA TYR A 16 14.91 12.66 -1.37
C TYR A 16 14.58 11.57 -2.39
N ARG A 17 13.75 11.92 -3.38
CA ARG A 17 13.26 10.98 -4.40
C ARG A 17 14.41 10.29 -5.13
N GLU A 18 15.45 11.04 -5.49
CA GLU A 18 16.61 10.49 -6.21
C GLU A 18 17.32 9.39 -5.40
N ASN A 19 17.47 9.57 -4.09
CA ASN A 19 18.12 8.60 -3.23
C ASN A 19 17.26 7.31 -3.11
N ARG A 20 15.94 7.45 -2.93
CA ARG A 20 15.01 6.31 -2.93
C ARG A 20 15.00 5.55 -4.26
N LEU A 21 15.07 6.27 -5.38
CA LEU A 21 15.17 5.67 -6.72
C LEU A 21 16.48 4.90 -6.89
N LYS A 22 17.63 5.45 -6.46
CA LYS A 22 18.91 4.73 -6.49
C LYS A 22 18.86 3.44 -5.67
N ALA A 23 18.25 3.48 -4.49
CA ALA A 23 18.08 2.30 -3.66
C ALA A 23 17.14 1.26 -4.31
N ALA A 24 16.03 1.70 -4.91
CA ALA A 24 15.15 0.81 -5.66
C ALA A 24 15.84 0.18 -6.88
N GLN A 25 16.64 0.95 -7.61
CA GLN A 25 17.43 0.45 -8.73
C GLN A 25 18.41 -0.65 -8.29
N ASN A 26 19.04 -0.50 -7.13
CA ASN A 26 19.91 -1.53 -6.57
C ASN A 26 19.14 -2.84 -6.28
N ILE A 27 17.88 -2.77 -5.83
CA ILE A 27 17.04 -3.97 -5.66
C ILE A 27 16.67 -4.59 -7.01
N LEU A 28 16.32 -3.77 -8.00
CA LEU A 28 15.99 -4.25 -9.35
C LEU A 28 17.19 -4.95 -10.01
N GLU A 29 18.41 -4.48 -9.76
CA GLU A 29 19.66 -5.10 -10.22
C GLU A 29 20.05 -6.35 -9.41
N ASN A 30 19.51 -6.51 -8.20
CA ASN A 30 19.81 -7.63 -7.30
C ASN A 30 18.52 -8.25 -6.74
N PRO A 31 17.76 -9.01 -7.56
CA PRO A 31 16.44 -9.54 -7.16
C PRO A 31 16.45 -10.41 -5.90
N SER A 32 17.60 -11.01 -5.55
CA SER A 32 17.77 -11.81 -4.32
C SER A 32 17.51 -11.00 -3.04
N LEU A 33 17.65 -9.67 -3.08
CA LEU A 33 17.38 -8.78 -1.96
C LEU A 33 15.88 -8.52 -1.74
N PHE A 34 15.02 -8.85 -2.71
CA PHE A 34 13.61 -8.48 -2.69
C PHE A 34 12.84 -9.13 -1.52
N SER A 35 13.05 -10.43 -1.28
CA SER A 35 12.40 -11.12 -0.16
C SER A 35 12.79 -10.53 1.20
N GLU A 36 14.02 -10.05 1.31
CA GLU A 36 14.49 -9.37 2.53
C GLU A 36 13.85 -7.99 2.66
N LEU A 37 13.77 -7.23 1.56
CA LEU A 37 13.09 -5.93 1.51
C LEU A 37 11.65 -6.03 2.02
N VAL A 38 10.89 -7.02 1.54
CA VAL A 38 9.51 -7.25 1.99
C VAL A 38 9.45 -7.56 3.48
N SER A 39 10.35 -8.42 3.98
CA SER A 39 10.43 -8.75 5.42
C SER A 39 10.71 -7.52 6.30
N ILE A 40 11.62 -6.63 5.87
CA ILE A 40 11.95 -5.40 6.61
C ILE A 40 10.75 -4.45 6.63
N CYS A 41 9.97 -4.37 5.54
CA CYS A 41 8.76 -3.54 5.46
C CYS A 41 7.72 -3.89 6.54
N PHE A 42 7.72 -5.09 7.10
CA PHE A 42 6.78 -5.52 8.14
C PHE A 42 7.45 -5.89 9.46
N SER A 43 8.67 -5.40 9.68
CA SER A 43 9.42 -5.52 10.93
C SER A 43 9.33 -4.21 11.74
N PRO A 44 8.35 -4.03 12.64
CA PRO A 44 8.11 -2.75 13.31
C PRO A 44 9.21 -2.34 14.28
N THR A 45 10.01 -3.30 14.75
CA THR A 45 11.20 -3.03 15.59
C THR A 45 12.38 -2.53 14.77
N ASP A 46 12.30 -2.57 13.44
CA ASP A 46 13.36 -2.14 12.56
C ASP A 46 13.33 -0.63 12.30
N LYS A 47 14.42 0.06 12.63
CA LYS A 47 14.54 1.52 12.40
C LYS A 47 14.40 1.91 10.93
N ASN A 48 14.68 1.00 10.00
CA ASN A 48 14.65 1.23 8.55
C ASN A 48 13.35 0.76 7.89
N ASN A 49 12.37 0.28 8.65
CA ASN A 49 11.07 -0.18 8.16
C ASN A 49 10.43 0.78 7.14
N HIS A 50 10.33 2.07 7.48
CA HIS A 50 9.74 3.09 6.60
C HIS A 50 10.54 3.33 5.32
N LYS A 51 11.86 3.20 5.38
CA LYS A 51 12.73 3.33 4.20
C LYS A 51 12.56 2.14 3.27
N ALA A 52 12.43 0.93 3.83
CA ALA A 52 12.09 -0.26 3.07
C ALA A 52 10.73 -0.09 2.37
N CYS A 53 9.71 0.44 3.06
CA CYS A 53 8.40 0.72 2.46
C CYS A 53 8.49 1.71 1.29
N TRP A 54 9.32 2.75 1.41
CA TRP A 54 9.57 3.67 0.29
C TRP A 54 10.14 2.96 -0.93
N ILE A 55 11.13 2.10 -0.71
CA ILE A 55 11.80 1.38 -1.80
C ILE A 55 10.86 0.35 -2.42
N LEU A 56 10.11 -0.37 -1.59
CA LEU A 56 9.11 -1.33 -2.05
C LEU A 56 8.06 -0.66 -2.95
N GLU A 57 7.62 0.56 -2.62
CA GLU A 57 6.76 1.34 -3.51
C GLU A 57 7.38 1.50 -4.90
N PHE A 58 8.64 1.95 -5.00
CA PHE A 58 9.31 2.15 -6.28
C PHE A 58 9.51 0.85 -7.05
N VAL A 59 9.98 -0.20 -6.39
CA VAL A 59 10.18 -1.51 -7.02
C VAL A 59 8.85 -2.06 -7.54
N SER A 60 7.75 -1.88 -6.79
CA SER A 60 6.42 -2.36 -7.19
C SER A 60 5.83 -1.64 -8.41
N TYR A 61 6.30 -0.44 -8.75
CA TYR A 61 5.91 0.23 -9.99
C TYR A 61 6.59 -0.36 -11.23
N GLU A 62 7.79 -0.94 -11.08
CA GLU A 62 8.56 -1.53 -12.17
C GLU A 62 8.30 -3.03 -12.29
N GLU A 63 8.31 -3.75 -11.16
CA GLU A 63 8.29 -5.22 -11.10
C GLU A 63 7.24 -5.74 -10.09
N LEU A 64 5.96 -5.37 -10.30
CA LEU A 64 4.87 -5.73 -9.37
C LEU A 64 4.76 -7.24 -9.12
N LEU A 65 4.99 -8.06 -10.16
CA LEU A 65 4.87 -9.52 -10.09
C LEU A 65 5.85 -10.17 -9.11
N TRP A 66 6.94 -9.49 -8.73
CA TRP A 66 7.85 -10.01 -7.71
C TRP A 66 7.16 -10.15 -6.35
N LEU A 67 6.07 -9.43 -6.09
CA LEU A 67 5.27 -9.61 -4.88
C LEU A 67 4.45 -10.90 -4.87
N GLN A 68 4.20 -11.55 -6.01
CA GLN A 68 3.34 -12.74 -6.12
C GLN A 68 3.66 -13.84 -5.11
N PRO A 69 4.92 -14.29 -4.92
CA PRO A 69 5.27 -15.30 -3.92
C PRO A 69 5.21 -14.78 -2.46
N HIS A 70 5.00 -13.48 -2.25
CA HIS A 70 5.01 -12.83 -0.93
C HIS A 70 3.65 -12.29 -0.50
N LEU A 71 2.59 -12.41 -1.31
CA LEU A 71 1.30 -11.76 -1.05
C LEU A 71 0.66 -12.20 0.28
N ASP A 72 0.73 -13.48 0.63
CA ASP A 72 0.18 -13.97 1.90
C ASP A 72 0.85 -13.33 3.11
N PHE A 73 2.19 -13.23 3.09
CA PHE A 73 2.93 -12.53 4.14
C PHE A 73 2.64 -11.03 4.12
N PHE A 74 2.68 -10.40 2.95
CA PHE A 74 2.45 -8.97 2.79
C PHE A 74 1.08 -8.56 3.34
N CYS A 75 0.01 -9.23 2.90
CA CYS A 75 -1.37 -8.89 3.27
C CYS A 75 -1.65 -9.11 4.76
N SER A 76 -1.26 -10.26 5.31
CA SER A 76 -1.51 -10.59 6.73
C SER A 76 -0.79 -9.67 7.72
N ASN A 77 0.25 -8.95 7.27
CA ASN A 77 1.06 -8.05 8.10
C ASN A 77 0.74 -6.56 7.88
N LEU A 78 -0.19 -6.19 7.00
CA LEU A 78 -0.52 -4.78 6.73
C LEU A 78 -0.89 -3.98 7.99
N LYS A 79 -1.61 -4.60 8.92
CA LYS A 79 -2.04 -4.01 10.20
C LYS A 79 -0.92 -3.66 11.17
N ILE A 80 0.29 -4.18 10.96
CA ILE A 80 1.46 -3.89 11.80
C ILE A 80 1.98 -2.47 11.54
N LEU A 81 1.70 -1.93 10.35
CA LEU A 81 2.13 -0.58 9.97
C LEU A 81 1.28 0.48 10.66
N ASN A 82 1.95 1.35 11.42
CA ASN A 82 1.32 2.48 12.11
C ASN A 82 1.98 3.82 11.80
N ASP A 83 3.19 3.81 11.24
CA ASP A 83 3.93 5.03 10.92
C ASP A 83 3.50 5.61 9.55
N GLU A 84 3.22 6.90 9.55
CA GLU A 84 2.78 7.65 8.37
C GLU A 84 3.75 7.58 7.18
N SER A 85 5.04 7.43 7.47
CA SER A 85 6.07 7.32 6.44
C SER A 85 6.02 5.97 5.73
N SER A 86 5.58 4.91 6.41
CA SER A 86 5.35 3.57 5.84
C SER A 86 3.97 3.43 5.21
N LEU A 87 2.92 3.97 5.86
CA LEU A 87 1.53 3.79 5.47
C LEU A 87 1.23 4.27 4.05
N ARG A 88 1.65 5.49 3.70
CA ARG A 88 1.36 6.06 2.37
C ARG A 88 1.98 5.23 1.22
N PRO A 89 3.27 4.86 1.25
CA PRO A 89 3.86 3.98 0.24
C PRO A 89 3.11 2.67 0.11
N ILE A 90 2.79 2.01 1.23
CA ILE A 90 2.16 0.70 1.22
C ILE A 90 0.71 0.78 0.73
N ALA A 91 -0.03 1.83 1.07
CA ALA A 91 -1.37 2.04 0.51
C ALA A 91 -1.38 2.21 -1.01
N LYS A 92 -0.30 2.75 -1.60
CA LYS A 92 -0.13 2.76 -3.06
C LYS A 92 0.11 1.36 -3.61
N VAL A 93 0.99 0.58 -2.97
CA VAL A 93 1.28 -0.80 -3.37
C VAL A 93 0.00 -1.64 -3.32
N VAL A 94 -0.77 -1.55 -2.23
CA VAL A 94 -2.09 -2.20 -2.09
C VAL A 94 -3.03 -1.81 -3.23
N GLN A 95 -3.10 -0.52 -3.58
CA GLN A 95 -3.92 -0.09 -4.72
C GLN A 95 -3.43 -0.67 -6.05
N LEU A 96 -2.11 -0.76 -6.28
CA LEU A 96 -1.55 -1.38 -7.48
C LEU A 96 -1.89 -2.87 -7.55
N LEU A 97 -1.76 -3.59 -6.44
CA LEU A 97 -2.10 -5.01 -6.33
C LEU A 97 -3.57 -5.26 -6.68
N ILE A 98 -4.51 -4.50 -6.09
CA ILE A 98 -5.94 -4.63 -6.39
C ILE A 98 -6.24 -4.31 -7.85
N LYS A 99 -5.65 -3.25 -8.41
CA LYS A 99 -5.83 -2.92 -9.83
C LYS A 99 -5.29 -4.02 -10.75
N SER A 100 -4.14 -4.60 -10.42
CA SER A 100 -3.55 -5.69 -11.19
C SER A 100 -4.40 -6.95 -11.07
N HIS A 101 -4.88 -7.30 -9.89
CA HIS A 101 -5.71 -8.48 -9.65
C HIS A 101 -6.99 -8.51 -10.48
N TYR A 102 -7.68 -7.37 -10.59
CA TYR A 102 -8.90 -7.28 -11.40
C TYR A 102 -8.66 -6.90 -12.86
N LYS A 103 -7.39 -6.77 -13.29
CA LYS A 103 -7.05 -6.59 -14.70
C LYS A 103 -7.08 -7.96 -15.39
N LYS A 104 -7.82 -8.08 -16.49
CA LYS A 104 -7.96 -9.32 -17.28
C LYS A 104 -6.79 -9.46 -18.28
N ASP A 105 -5.60 -9.77 -17.80
CA ASP A 105 -4.39 -9.88 -18.62
C ASP A 105 -3.47 -11.01 -18.08
N GLU A 106 -2.65 -11.61 -18.95
CA GLU A 106 -1.87 -12.84 -18.66
C GLU A 106 -0.75 -12.64 -17.61
N ASN A 107 -0.34 -11.40 -17.37
CA ASN A 107 0.73 -11.03 -16.43
C ASN A 107 0.19 -10.18 -15.26
N CYS A 108 -0.83 -10.68 -14.57
CA CYS A 108 -1.45 -10.01 -13.44
C CYS A 108 -1.17 -10.71 -12.11
N ILE A 109 -1.23 -9.92 -11.05
CA ILE A 109 -1.23 -10.41 -9.67
C ILE A 109 -2.47 -11.26 -9.43
N SER A 110 -2.32 -12.38 -8.71
CA SER A 110 -3.45 -13.15 -8.21
C SER A 110 -3.46 -13.10 -6.69
N LEU A 111 -4.47 -12.45 -6.11
CA LEU A 111 -4.72 -12.41 -4.68
C LEU A 111 -5.69 -13.54 -4.31
N SER A 112 -5.44 -14.19 -3.18
CA SER A 112 -6.42 -15.12 -2.59
C SER A 112 -7.56 -14.35 -1.94
N GLU A 113 -8.69 -15.01 -1.66
CA GLU A 113 -9.79 -14.40 -0.89
C GLU A 113 -9.31 -13.90 0.47
N ASN A 114 -8.40 -14.61 1.15
CA ASN A 114 -7.84 -14.15 2.43
C ASN A 114 -7.05 -12.84 2.25
N ASN A 115 -6.23 -12.75 1.20
CA ASN A 115 -5.51 -11.50 0.91
C ASN A 115 -6.47 -10.34 0.61
N LEU A 116 -7.57 -10.61 -0.10
CA LEU A 116 -8.59 -9.60 -0.40
C LEU A 116 -9.28 -9.12 0.88
N GLN A 117 -9.63 -10.04 1.80
CA GLN A 117 -10.21 -9.67 3.10
C GLN A 117 -9.26 -8.83 3.95
N ASP A 118 -7.99 -9.23 4.06
CA ASP A 118 -6.96 -8.46 4.77
C ASP A 118 -6.83 -7.04 4.21
N ILE A 119 -6.86 -6.90 2.87
CA ILE A 119 -6.80 -5.60 2.19
C ILE A 119 -8.06 -4.77 2.45
N ILE A 120 -9.25 -5.38 2.44
CA ILE A 120 -10.52 -4.70 2.72
C ILE A 120 -10.50 -4.15 4.14
N GLU A 121 -10.19 -5.00 5.13
CA GLU A 121 -10.16 -4.65 6.55
C GLU A 121 -9.20 -3.47 6.79
N VAL A 122 -7.94 -3.61 6.35
CA VAL A 122 -6.96 -2.55 6.59
C VAL A 122 -7.26 -1.26 5.84
N SER A 123 -7.89 -1.34 4.66
CA SER A 123 -8.28 -0.14 3.91
C SER A 123 -9.37 0.65 4.61
N PHE A 124 -10.36 -0.04 5.21
CA PHE A 124 -11.37 0.62 6.05
C PHE A 124 -10.74 1.18 7.33
N ASP A 125 -9.86 0.44 8.00
CA ASP A 125 -9.15 0.92 9.18
C ASP A 125 -8.36 2.20 8.89
N TRP A 126 -7.60 2.22 7.78
CA TRP A 126 -6.87 3.42 7.35
C TRP A 126 -7.80 4.57 6.97
N LEU A 127 -8.98 4.28 6.42
CA LEU A 127 -9.95 5.31 6.09
C LEU A 127 -10.55 5.96 7.34
N ILE A 128 -10.85 5.19 8.38
CA ILE A 128 -11.58 5.67 9.56
C ILE A 128 -10.64 6.26 10.62
N ASN A 129 -9.43 5.71 10.80
CA ASN A 129 -8.49 6.16 11.82
C ASN A 129 -7.89 7.55 11.53
N ASP A 130 -7.38 8.22 12.56
CA ASP A 130 -6.73 9.54 12.45
C ASP A 130 -5.32 9.44 11.85
N ILE A 131 -5.27 9.20 10.54
CA ILE A 131 -4.05 9.16 9.74
C ILE A 131 -4.08 10.19 8.62
N LYS A 132 -2.93 10.43 7.98
CA LYS A 132 -2.82 11.44 6.92
C LYS A 132 -3.72 11.13 5.74
N VAL A 133 -4.27 12.23 5.21
CA VAL A 133 -5.19 12.27 4.07
C VAL A 133 -4.68 11.52 2.85
N ALA A 134 -3.36 11.49 2.61
CA ALA A 134 -2.79 10.78 1.48
C ALA A 134 -3.08 9.27 1.53
N THR A 135 -2.91 8.64 2.71
CA THR A 135 -3.20 7.21 2.90
C THR A 135 -4.68 6.94 2.74
N LYS A 136 -5.54 7.74 3.40
CA LYS A 136 -7.01 7.69 3.24
C LYS A 136 -7.43 7.76 1.77
N ALA A 137 -6.83 8.64 0.98
CA ALA A 137 -7.15 8.79 -0.43
C ALA A 137 -6.85 7.54 -1.28
N TYR A 138 -5.78 6.80 -0.96
CA TYR A 138 -5.48 5.53 -1.61
C TYR A 138 -6.48 4.45 -1.15
N SER A 139 -6.77 4.36 0.14
CA SER A 139 -7.77 3.44 0.70
C SER A 139 -9.15 3.62 0.06
N ILE A 140 -9.65 4.86 -0.05
CA ILE A 140 -10.94 5.18 -0.68
C ILE A 140 -11.01 4.63 -2.11
N ARG A 141 -9.95 4.83 -2.89
CA ARG A 141 -9.88 4.36 -4.27
C ARG A 141 -9.74 2.85 -4.38
N THR A 142 -9.03 2.22 -3.45
CA THR A 142 -8.92 0.75 -3.35
C THR A 142 -10.29 0.13 -3.04
N LEU A 143 -10.98 0.64 -2.01
CA LEU A 143 -12.32 0.21 -1.62
C LEU A 143 -13.34 0.44 -2.74
N TYR A 144 -13.24 1.54 -3.47
CA TYR A 144 -14.09 1.77 -4.64
C TYR A 144 -13.95 0.67 -5.70
N VAL A 145 -12.71 0.21 -5.98
CA VAL A 145 -12.50 -0.89 -6.94
C VAL A 145 -13.08 -2.20 -6.39
N LEU A 146 -12.79 -2.50 -5.12
CA LEU A 146 -13.29 -3.71 -4.45
C LEU A 146 -14.81 -3.78 -4.39
N GLY A 147 -15.51 -2.66 -4.23
CA GLY A 147 -16.97 -2.68 -4.20
C GLY A 147 -17.64 -2.97 -5.54
N ASN A 148 -16.90 -3.05 -6.65
CA ASN A 148 -17.44 -3.65 -7.89
C ASN A 148 -17.54 -5.19 -7.81
N HIS A 149 -16.95 -5.79 -6.77
CA HIS A 149 -16.87 -7.23 -6.57
C HIS A 149 -17.51 -7.69 -5.25
N TYR A 150 -17.65 -6.78 -4.27
CA TYR A 150 -18.31 -7.03 -2.99
C TYR A 150 -19.42 -5.99 -2.75
N ASP A 151 -20.68 -6.41 -2.89
CA ASP A 151 -21.86 -5.53 -2.91
C ASP A 151 -22.01 -4.63 -1.67
N TRP A 152 -21.48 -5.06 -0.53
CA TRP A 152 -21.58 -4.32 0.74
C TRP A 152 -20.57 -3.16 0.86
N ILE A 153 -19.49 -3.15 0.07
CA ILE A 153 -18.40 -2.18 0.23
C ILE A 153 -18.81 -0.79 -0.25
N HIS A 154 -19.54 -0.66 -1.37
CA HIS A 154 -19.97 0.64 -1.88
C HIS A 154 -20.92 1.36 -0.91
N PRO A 155 -21.97 0.72 -0.36
CA PRO A 155 -22.81 1.31 0.68
C PRO A 155 -22.02 1.78 1.91
N GLU A 156 -21.12 0.94 2.43
CA GLU A 156 -20.31 1.25 3.61
C GLU A 156 -19.37 2.44 3.34
N LEU A 157 -18.66 2.41 2.21
CA LEU A 157 -17.78 3.49 1.78
C LEU A 157 -18.54 4.81 1.63
N GLN A 158 -19.73 4.78 1.02
CA GLN A 158 -20.56 5.97 0.87
C GLN A 158 -21.00 6.55 2.22
N MET A 159 -21.37 5.70 3.18
CA MET A 159 -21.74 6.12 4.53
C MET A 159 -20.59 6.86 5.21
N ILE A 160 -19.38 6.27 5.21
CA ILE A 160 -18.18 6.86 5.82
C ILE A 160 -17.84 8.20 5.14
N LEU A 161 -17.80 8.23 3.80
CA LEU A 161 -17.45 9.42 3.06
C LEU A 161 -18.42 10.58 3.29
N ASN A 162 -19.73 10.31 3.45
CA ASN A 162 -20.72 11.35 3.73
C ASN A 162 -20.63 11.87 5.15
N LYS A 163 -20.38 10.99 6.13
CA LYS A 163 -20.22 11.35 7.54
C LYS A 163 -19.02 12.27 7.74
N ASP A 164 -17.88 11.91 7.17
CA ASP A 164 -16.61 12.61 7.42
C ASP A 164 -16.35 13.76 6.43
N TYR A 165 -17.26 13.97 5.47
CA TYR A 165 -17.08 14.96 4.41
C TYR A 165 -16.90 16.38 4.95
N GLY A 166 -17.67 16.78 5.97
CA GLY A 166 -17.70 18.15 6.50
C GLY A 166 -16.39 18.57 7.19
N ASP A 167 -15.79 17.64 7.93
CA ASP A 167 -14.77 17.94 8.94
C ASP A 167 -13.33 17.74 8.43
N HIS A 168 -13.17 17.20 7.22
CA HIS A 168 -11.84 16.92 6.67
C HIS A 168 -11.29 18.02 5.74
N SER A 169 -9.99 17.88 5.44
CA SER A 169 -9.23 18.78 4.56
C SER A 169 -9.81 18.88 3.14
N ALA A 170 -9.46 19.95 2.42
CA ALA A 170 -9.84 20.12 1.02
C ALA A 170 -9.39 18.95 0.12
N ALA A 171 -8.20 18.38 0.39
CA ALA A 171 -7.68 17.25 -0.36
C ALA A 171 -8.52 15.97 -0.16
N TYR A 172 -8.96 15.71 1.08
CA TYR A 172 -9.86 14.59 1.37
C TYR A 172 -11.20 14.81 0.67
N LYS A 173 -11.81 15.98 0.84
CA LYS A 173 -13.09 16.36 0.21
C LYS A 173 -13.04 16.18 -1.32
N ALA A 174 -11.92 16.53 -1.96
CA ALA A 174 -11.75 16.34 -3.40
C ALA A 174 -11.82 14.86 -3.82
N VAL A 175 -11.14 13.97 -3.09
CA VAL A 175 -11.15 12.52 -3.36
C VAL A 175 -12.50 11.89 -3.02
N ALA A 176 -13.09 12.26 -1.89
CA ALA A 176 -14.43 11.81 -1.51
C ALA A 176 -15.47 12.20 -2.57
N LYS A 177 -15.43 13.46 -3.05
CA LYS A 177 -16.31 13.94 -4.12
C LYS A 177 -16.07 13.22 -5.45
N GLU A 178 -14.82 12.90 -5.78
CA GLU A 178 -14.46 12.12 -6.97
C GLU A 178 -15.15 10.74 -6.94
N VAL A 179 -15.03 10.02 -5.83
CA VAL A 179 -15.57 8.66 -5.68
C VAL A 179 -17.08 8.66 -5.51
N LEU A 180 -17.66 9.54 -4.69
CA LEU A 180 -19.11 9.66 -4.55
C LEU A 180 -19.82 9.98 -5.87
N LYS A 181 -19.16 10.65 -6.82
CA LYS A 181 -19.71 10.86 -8.16
C LYS A 181 -19.74 9.59 -9.01
N LYS A 182 -18.81 8.65 -8.79
CA LYS A 182 -18.72 7.38 -9.51
C LYS A 182 -19.66 6.31 -8.95
N LEU A 183 -20.07 6.46 -7.68
CA LEU A 183 -21.04 5.59 -7.00
C LEU A 183 -22.52 5.95 -7.30
N LYS A 184 -22.76 6.96 -8.13
CA LYS A 184 -24.11 7.44 -8.49
C LYS A 184 -24.60 6.80 -9.78
#